data_AF-A0A3N1X2C5-F1
#
_entry.id   AF-A0A3N1X2C5-F1
#
_cell.length_a   1.000
_cell.length_b   1.000
_cell.length_c   1.000
_cell.angle_alpha   90.00
_cell.angle_beta   90.00
_cell.angle_gamma   90.00
#
_symmetry.space_group_name_H-M   'P 1'
#
loop_
_entity.id
_entity.type
_entity.pdbx_description
1 polymer ?
#
loop_
_entity_poly.entity_id
_entity_poly.type
_entity_poly.pdbx_seq_one_letter_code
_entity_poly.pdbx_strand_id
1 'polypeptide(L)'
;MLMATAAHAEARQAARLLDLWSRLSSRHIALGSSCACGAGGVTLVLDDFELDIYGYLQDSAERCDVEEARAFFAASTATEADARPLLRLLETAAAGHLPPGVGAWALPKLERTLSSFAELHGTESGGM
;
A
#
# COMPACT_ATOMS: atom_id res chain seq x y z
N MET A 1 13.51 -9.87 24.41
CA MET A 1 12.59 -8.74 24.68
C MET A 1 12.51 -7.72 23.53
N LEU A 2 13.59 -7.44 22.78
CA LEU A 2 13.58 -6.48 21.65
C LEU A 2 12.67 -6.84 20.45
N MET A 3 12.48 -8.12 20.14
CA MET A 3 11.67 -8.52 18.96
C MET A 3 10.17 -8.26 19.15
N ALA A 4 9.66 -8.41 20.38
CA ALA A 4 8.26 -8.18 20.69
C ALA A 4 7.87 -6.69 20.52
N THR A 5 8.80 -5.77 20.77
CA THR A 5 8.56 -4.33 20.57
C THR A 5 8.60 -3.93 19.11
N ALA A 6 9.46 -4.55 18.30
CA ALA A 6 9.55 -4.31 16.87
C ALA A 6 8.28 -4.79 16.14
N ALA A 7 7.87 -6.05 16.39
CA ALA A 7 6.65 -6.60 15.83
C ALA A 7 5.40 -5.79 16.22
N HIS A 8 5.33 -5.31 17.45
CA HIS A 8 4.23 -4.46 17.89
C HIS A 8 4.27 -3.06 17.24
N ALA A 9 5.45 -2.51 16.97
CA ALA A 9 5.59 -1.26 16.23
C ALA A 9 5.15 -1.41 14.76
N GLU A 10 5.55 -2.52 14.11
CA GLU A 10 5.14 -2.89 12.75
C GLU A 10 3.63 -3.07 12.66
N ALA A 11 3.02 -3.81 13.59
CA ALA A 11 1.56 -3.99 13.63
C ALA A 11 0.82 -2.64 13.77
N ARG A 12 1.32 -1.73 14.61
CA ARG A 12 0.75 -0.37 14.71
C ARG A 12 0.95 0.47 13.45
N GLN A 13 2.09 0.33 12.77
CA GLN A 13 2.32 1.01 11.49
C GLN A 13 1.36 0.47 10.42
N ALA A 14 1.24 -0.85 10.31
CA ALA A 14 0.31 -1.51 9.40
C ALA A 14 -1.14 -1.09 9.68
N ALA A 15 -1.57 -0.98 10.94
CA ALA A 15 -2.90 -0.48 11.30
C ALA A 15 -3.16 0.96 10.82
N ARG A 16 -2.15 1.85 10.89
CA ARG A 16 -2.27 3.21 10.32
C ARG A 16 -2.35 3.21 8.80
N LEU A 17 -1.58 2.36 8.15
CA LEU A 17 -1.61 2.22 6.68
C LEU A 17 -2.92 1.60 6.20
N LEU A 18 -3.50 0.68 6.97
CA LEU A 18 -4.82 0.10 6.72
C LEU A 18 -5.91 1.18 6.81
N ASP A 19 -5.92 2.00 7.86
CA ASP A 19 -6.84 3.15 7.97
C ASP A 19 -6.70 4.11 6.78
N LEU A 20 -5.45 4.46 6.44
CA LEU A 20 -5.16 5.34 5.30
C LEU A 20 -5.68 4.74 3.98
N TRP A 21 -5.40 3.44 3.75
CA TRP A 21 -5.89 2.72 2.59
C TRP A 21 -7.42 2.73 2.53
N SER A 22 -8.12 2.31 3.59
CA SER A 22 -9.59 2.29 3.62
C SER A 22 -10.23 3.66 3.36
N ARG A 23 -9.59 4.73 3.84
CA ARG A 23 -10.04 6.11 3.61
C ARG A 23 -9.80 6.60 2.19
N LEU A 24 -8.72 6.16 1.54
CA LEU A 24 -8.37 6.56 0.18
C LEU A 24 -9.01 5.68 -0.90
N SER A 25 -9.14 4.38 -0.64
CA SER A 25 -9.73 3.40 -1.57
C SER A 25 -11.23 3.59 -1.79
N SER A 26 -11.90 4.34 -0.92
CA SER A 26 -13.29 4.76 -1.08
C SER A 26 -13.43 6.16 -1.71
N ARG A 27 -12.32 6.87 -1.96
CA ARG A 27 -12.33 8.22 -2.53
C ARG A 27 -12.08 8.20 -4.03
N HIS A 28 -12.93 8.91 -4.75
CA HIS A 28 -12.72 9.26 -6.14
C HIS A 28 -11.58 10.27 -6.25
N ILE A 29 -10.52 9.88 -6.96
CA ILE A 29 -9.34 10.70 -7.24
C ILE A 29 -9.42 11.16 -8.71
N ALA A 30 -9.50 12.47 -8.93
CA ALA A 30 -9.41 13.02 -10.27
C ALA A 30 -7.95 13.04 -10.72
N LEU A 31 -7.59 12.19 -11.69
CA LEU A 31 -6.29 12.23 -12.35
C LEU A 31 -6.39 13.16 -13.56
N GLY A 32 -5.86 14.37 -13.42
CA GLY A 32 -5.60 15.27 -14.54
C GLY A 32 -6.41 16.56 -14.54
N SER A 33 -5.75 17.66 -14.15
CA SER A 33 -6.14 19.02 -14.53
C SER A 33 -5.03 19.79 -15.27
N SER A 34 -3.92 19.13 -15.64
CA SER A 34 -2.73 19.80 -16.19
C SER A 34 -2.51 19.63 -17.71
N CYS A 35 -3.35 18.91 -18.45
CA CYS A 35 -3.22 18.88 -19.91
C CYS A 35 -4.22 19.86 -20.54
N ALA A 36 -3.70 20.90 -21.21
CA ALA A 36 -4.48 21.96 -21.87
C ALA A 36 -5.30 21.49 -23.10
N CYS A 37 -5.40 20.18 -23.33
CA CYS A 37 -6.09 19.58 -24.45
C CYS A 37 -7.34 18.84 -23.96
N GLY A 38 -8.47 19.54 -23.87
CA GLY A 38 -9.83 19.02 -24.07
C GLY A 38 -10.32 17.81 -23.24
N ALA A 39 -11.24 18.11 -22.30
CA ALA A 39 -12.42 17.31 -21.95
C ALA A 39 -12.25 15.79 -21.72
N GLY A 40 -12.01 15.40 -20.47
CA GLY A 40 -12.16 14.02 -20.01
C GLY A 40 -11.36 13.72 -18.74
N GLY A 41 -11.79 14.24 -17.59
CA GLY A 41 -11.19 13.85 -16.31
C GLY A 41 -11.60 12.41 -16.00
N VAL A 42 -10.68 11.45 -16.11
CA VAL A 42 -10.92 10.10 -15.62
C VAL A 42 -10.92 10.19 -14.09
N THR A 43 -12.06 9.83 -13.50
CA THR A 43 -12.16 9.67 -12.05
C THR A 43 -11.72 8.24 -11.75
N LEU A 44 -10.51 8.07 -11.23
CA LEU A 44 -10.01 6.77 -10.78
C LEU A 44 -10.18 6.67 -9.28
N VAL A 45 -10.46 5.48 -8.77
CA VAL A 45 -10.47 5.22 -7.33
C VAL A 45 -9.13 4.59 -6.96
N LEU A 46 -8.58 4.86 -5.77
CA LEU A 46 -7.32 4.22 -5.37
C LEU A 46 -7.45 2.68 -5.34
N ASP A 47 -8.66 2.17 -5.19
CA ASP A 47 -9.02 0.76 -5.35
C ASP A 47 -8.55 0.16 -6.68
N ASP A 48 -8.62 0.94 -7.77
CA ASP A 48 -8.20 0.51 -9.10
C ASP A 48 -6.67 0.25 -9.16
N PHE A 49 -5.91 0.88 -8.25
CA PHE A 49 -4.45 0.71 -8.13
C PHE A 49 -4.05 -0.38 -7.13
N GLU A 50 -5.00 -1.11 -6.53
CA GLU A 50 -4.70 -2.17 -5.57
C GLU A 50 -3.74 -3.21 -6.15
N LEU A 51 -4.02 -3.69 -7.35
CA LEU A 51 -3.17 -4.68 -8.04
C LEU A 51 -1.84 -4.06 -8.48
N ASP A 52 -1.82 -2.81 -8.92
CA ASP A 52 -0.59 -2.13 -9.33
C ASP A 52 0.38 -1.94 -8.15
N ILE A 53 -0.14 -1.52 -6.98
CA ILE A 53 0.67 -1.34 -5.78
C ILE A 53 1.17 -2.69 -5.28
N TYR A 54 0.34 -3.73 -5.31
CA TYR A 54 0.76 -5.08 -4.92
C TYR A 54 1.79 -5.67 -5.89
N GLY A 55 1.58 -5.52 -7.20
CA GLY A 55 2.52 -5.92 -8.25
C GLY A 55 3.87 -5.21 -8.11
N TYR A 56 3.85 -3.91 -7.80
CA TYR A 56 5.08 -3.16 -7.48
C TYR A 56 5.86 -3.78 -6.31
N LEU A 57 5.18 -4.28 -5.27
CA LEU A 57 5.84 -4.99 -4.17
C LEU A 57 6.42 -6.33 -4.63
N GLN A 58 5.68 -7.10 -5.44
CA GLN A 58 6.19 -8.37 -5.99
C GLN A 58 7.46 -8.15 -6.80
N ASP A 59 7.42 -7.25 -7.79
CA ASP A 59 8.57 -6.89 -8.63
C ASP A 59 9.74 -6.33 -7.82
N SER A 60 9.45 -5.60 -6.73
CA SER A 60 10.48 -5.06 -5.84
C SER A 60 11.12 -6.15 -4.99
N ALA A 61 10.34 -7.15 -4.55
CA ALA A 61 10.80 -8.24 -3.71
C ALA A 61 11.73 -9.18 -4.47
N GLU A 62 11.44 -9.45 -5.75
CA GLU A 62 12.30 -10.25 -6.64
C GLU A 62 13.73 -9.72 -6.75
N ARG A 63 13.88 -8.39 -6.67
CA ARG A 63 15.16 -7.68 -6.86
C ARG A 63 15.82 -7.25 -5.54
N CYS A 64 15.26 -7.60 -4.39
CA CYS A 64 15.80 -7.19 -3.09
C CYS A 64 16.69 -8.26 -2.46
N ASP A 65 17.57 -7.81 -1.56
CA ASP A 65 18.46 -8.69 -0.77
C ASP A 65 17.78 -9.27 0.49
N VAL A 66 16.49 -9.02 0.69
CA VAL A 66 15.73 -9.55 1.84
C VAL A 66 15.08 -10.88 1.44
N GLU A 67 15.77 -12.00 1.74
CA GLU A 67 15.34 -13.35 1.38
C GLU A 67 13.92 -13.67 1.88
N GLU A 68 13.58 -13.23 3.09
CA GLU A 68 12.25 -13.45 3.68
C GLU A 68 11.14 -12.75 2.88
N ALA A 69 11.40 -11.53 2.38
CA ALA A 69 10.48 -10.82 1.49
C ALA A 69 10.37 -11.51 0.13
N ARG A 70 11.51 -11.90 -0.46
CA ARG A 70 11.53 -12.61 -1.75
C ARG A 70 10.74 -13.92 -1.69
N ALA A 71 10.98 -14.74 -0.67
CA ALA A 71 10.27 -16.00 -0.46
C ALA A 71 8.77 -15.78 -0.22
N PHE A 72 8.39 -14.77 0.57
CA PHE A 72 6.99 -14.43 0.84
C PHE A 72 6.25 -14.05 -0.46
N PHE A 73 6.80 -13.13 -1.24
CA PHE A 73 6.15 -12.66 -2.48
C PHE A 73 6.24 -13.66 -3.63
N ALA A 74 7.24 -14.54 -3.66
CA ALA A 74 7.32 -15.65 -4.62
C ALA A 74 6.32 -16.78 -4.31
N ALA A 75 6.04 -17.04 -3.03
CA ALA A 75 5.01 -17.98 -2.60
C ALA A 75 3.59 -17.42 -2.76
N SER A 76 3.46 -16.10 -2.76
CA SER A 76 2.26 -15.38 -3.18
C SER A 76 2.05 -15.58 -4.69
N THR A 77 1.42 -16.68 -5.06
CA THR A 77 0.65 -16.73 -6.30
C THR A 77 -0.55 -15.82 -6.07
N ALA A 78 -0.39 -14.52 -6.33
CA ALA A 78 -1.52 -13.61 -6.47
C ALA A 78 -2.37 -14.17 -7.61
N THR A 79 -3.22 -15.12 -7.23
CA THR A 79 -4.10 -15.80 -8.15
C THR A 79 -5.15 -14.74 -8.39
N GLU A 80 -5.41 -14.40 -9.65
CA GLU A 80 -6.43 -13.42 -10.07
C GLU A 80 -7.84 -13.64 -9.46
N ALA A 81 -8.02 -14.67 -8.63
CA ALA A 81 -9.16 -14.91 -7.78
C ALA A 81 -9.26 -14.01 -6.54
N ASP A 82 -8.17 -13.39 -6.06
CA ASP A 82 -8.21 -12.49 -4.90
C ASP A 82 -8.26 -11.04 -5.35
N ALA A 83 -9.45 -10.42 -5.25
CA ALA A 83 -9.67 -9.06 -5.74
C ALA A 83 -8.91 -8.00 -4.92
N ARG A 84 -8.37 -8.35 -3.73
CA ARG A 84 -7.89 -7.39 -2.73
C ARG A 84 -6.56 -7.78 -2.02
N PRO A 85 -5.48 -8.10 -2.74
CA PRO A 85 -4.24 -8.62 -2.14
C PRO A 85 -3.51 -7.61 -1.25
N LEU A 86 -3.58 -6.31 -1.56
CA LEU A 86 -2.94 -5.27 -0.75
C LEU A 86 -3.68 -5.08 0.57
N LEU A 87 -5.02 -5.05 0.53
CA LEU A 87 -5.83 -4.97 1.74
C LEU A 87 -5.52 -6.12 2.70
N ARG A 88 -5.48 -7.35 2.18
CA ARG A 88 -5.16 -8.54 2.99
C ARG A 88 -3.76 -8.53 3.57
N LEU A 89 -2.78 -8.02 2.83
CA LEU A 89 -1.42 -7.82 3.33
C LEU A 89 -1.42 -6.87 4.54
N LEU A 90 -2.13 -5.74 4.44
CA LEU A 90 -2.25 -4.74 5.50
C LEU A 90 -3.00 -5.29 6.72
N GLU A 91 -4.09 -6.03 6.53
CA GLU A 91 -4.84 -6.70 7.61
C GLU A 91 -3.97 -7.73 8.34
N THR A 92 -3.25 -8.56 7.59
CA THR A 92 -2.33 -9.58 8.13
C THR A 92 -1.21 -8.94 8.94
N ALA A 93 -0.65 -7.84 8.44
CA ALA A 93 0.38 -7.08 9.14
C ALA A 93 -0.16 -6.38 10.39
N ALA A 94 -1.36 -5.79 10.34
CA ALA A 94 -2.00 -5.16 11.49
C ALA A 94 -2.33 -6.17 12.60
N ALA A 95 -2.66 -7.41 12.23
CA ALA A 95 -2.85 -8.51 13.16
C ALA A 95 -1.52 -9.06 13.73
N GLY A 96 -0.37 -8.58 13.26
CA GLY A 96 0.95 -9.05 13.70
C GLY A 96 1.31 -10.44 13.20
N HIS A 97 0.68 -10.90 12.11
CA HIS A 97 0.91 -12.21 11.51
C HIS A 97 1.86 -12.18 10.32
N LEU A 98 2.36 -11.00 9.95
CA LEU A 98 3.34 -10.86 8.89
C LEU A 98 4.73 -11.27 9.41
N PRO A 99 5.53 -12.02 8.64
CA PRO A 99 6.89 -12.33 9.05
C PRO A 99 7.72 -11.05 9.23
N PRO A 100 8.57 -10.94 10.27
CA PRO A 100 9.23 -9.68 10.63
C PRO A 100 10.04 -9.04 9.49
N GLY A 101 10.83 -9.83 8.74
CA GLY A 101 11.61 -9.29 7.62
C GLY A 101 10.74 -8.82 6.45
N VAL A 102 9.54 -9.39 6.28
CA VAL A 102 8.56 -8.93 5.29
C VAL A 102 7.96 -7.60 5.75
N GLY A 103 7.59 -7.47 7.03
CA GLY A 103 7.04 -6.25 7.60
C GLY A 103 8.04 -5.08 7.56
N ALA A 104 9.25 -5.31 8.04
CA ALA A 104 10.33 -4.33 8.02
C ALA A 104 10.67 -3.84 6.60
N TRP A 105 10.46 -4.67 5.57
CA TRP A 105 10.73 -4.32 4.18
C TRP A 105 9.53 -3.68 3.47
N ALA A 106 8.32 -4.22 3.64
CA ALA A 106 7.13 -3.82 2.90
C ALA A 106 6.47 -2.55 3.47
N LEU A 107 6.36 -2.43 4.80
CA LEU A 107 5.61 -1.34 5.43
C LEU A 107 6.19 0.05 5.13
N PRO A 108 7.52 0.29 5.14
CA PRO A 108 8.08 1.59 4.78
C PRO A 108 7.83 1.97 3.31
N LYS A 109 7.78 0.98 2.41
CA LYS A 109 7.48 1.21 0.99
C LYS A 109 6.02 1.61 0.80
N LEU A 110 5.11 0.88 1.42
CA LEU A 110 3.69 1.18 1.42
C LEU A 110 3.39 2.53 2.05
N GLU A 111 4.04 2.88 3.16
CA GLU A 111 3.91 4.19 3.78
C GLU A 111 4.28 5.32 2.81
N ARG A 112 5.41 5.18 2.11
CA ARG A 112 5.83 6.17 1.11
C ARG A 112 4.85 6.27 -0.06
N THR A 113 4.39 5.13 -0.58
CA THR A 113 3.44 5.10 -1.70
C THR A 113 2.11 5.74 -1.30
N LEU A 114 1.50 5.30 -0.19
CA LEU A 114 0.19 5.77 0.25
C LEU A 114 0.24 7.24 0.72
N SER A 115 1.32 7.67 1.37
CA SER A 115 1.49 9.08 1.77
C SER A 115 1.63 9.99 0.55
N SER A 116 2.36 9.57 -0.48
CA SER A 116 2.48 10.31 -1.75
C SER A 116 1.10 10.49 -2.41
N PHE A 117 0.29 9.42 -2.48
CA PHE A 117 -1.09 9.52 -2.95
C PHE A 117 -1.94 10.47 -2.09
N ALA A 118 -1.82 10.38 -0.76
CA ALA A 118 -2.52 11.26 0.16
C ALA A 118 -2.10 12.73 0.01
N GLU A 119 -0.84 13.04 -0.30
CA GLU A 119 -0.39 14.42 -0.52
C GLU A 119 -0.89 14.99 -1.86
N LEU A 120 -0.85 14.19 -2.92
CA LEU A 120 -1.27 14.61 -4.26
C LEU A 120 -2.79 14.76 -4.39
N HIS A 121 -3.56 14.06 -3.55
CA HIS A 121 -5.02 13.98 -3.67
C HIS A 121 -5.79 14.31 -2.39
N GLY A 122 -5.08 14.52 -1.28
CA GLY A 122 -5.65 14.86 0.02
C GLY A 122 -5.77 16.36 0.28
N THR A 123 -5.67 17.21 -0.73
CA THR A 123 -5.99 18.63 -0.57
C THR A 123 -7.50 18.85 -0.48
N GLU A 124 -8.02 18.68 0.73
CA GLU A 124 -8.73 19.84 1.28
C GLU A 124 -7.65 20.89 1.56
N SER A 125 -7.34 21.70 0.55
CA SER A 125 -6.72 23.01 0.77
C SER A 125 -7.74 23.86 1.54
N GLY A 126 -7.84 23.62 2.85
CA GLY A 126 -8.29 24.62 3.81
C GLY A 126 -7.25 25.73 3.85
N GLY A 127 -7.27 26.59 2.84
CA GLY A 127 -6.66 27.92 2.91
C GLY A 127 -7.65 28.85 3.60
N MET A 128 -7.19 29.45 4.70
CA MET A 128 -7.92 30.43 5.50
C MET A 128 -8.41 31.64 4.69
#